data_AF-A0A1A6FTJ1-F1
#
_entry.id   AF-A0A1A6FTJ1-F1
#
_cell.length_a   1.000
_cell.length_b   1.000
_cell.length_c   1.000
_cell.angle_alpha   90.00
_cell.angle_beta   90.00
_cell.angle_gamma   90.00
#
_symmetry.space_group_name_H-M   'P 1'
#
loop_
_entity.id
_entity.type
_entity.pdbx_description
1 polymer ?
#
loop_
_entity_poly.entity_id
_entity_poly.type
_entity_poly.pdbx_seq_one_letter_code
_entity_poly.pdbx_strand_id
1 'polypeptide(L)'
;GDSGQATSVEEAGHDEVDFNVPMKNSQTTNNRRTKTVVSSIKFCLDNGAKCVVFMSHLGLSDGIPMPEKYSLEPVAMELKSLLDKDILFLKDCMGAEVEKACANP
;
A
#
# COMPACT_ATOMS: atom_id res chain seq x y z
N GLY A 1 -6.47 -6.09 34.05
CA GLY A 1 -7.38 -6.03 32.89
C GLY A 1 -6.48 -5.80 31.71
N ASP A 2 -6.36 -6.83 30.89
CA ASP A 2 -5.32 -7.03 29.89
C ASP A 2 -5.13 -5.79 29.01
N SER A 3 -3.99 -5.11 29.17
CA SER A 3 -3.56 -4.02 28.31
C SER A 3 -3.05 -4.63 27.02
N GLY A 4 -3.99 -5.05 26.16
CA GLY A 4 -3.70 -5.49 24.81
C GLY A 4 -3.00 -4.36 24.07
N GLN A 5 -1.70 -4.53 23.85
CA GLN A 5 -0.91 -3.67 22.98
C GLN A 5 -1.56 -3.72 21.59
N ALA A 6 -2.19 -2.62 21.18
CA ALA A 6 -2.62 -2.43 19.81
C ALA A 6 -1.37 -2.20 18.97
N THR A 7 -0.79 -3.26 18.41
CA THR A 7 0.25 -3.13 17.41
C THR A 7 -0.42 -2.72 16.10
N SER A 8 -0.56 -1.41 15.88
CA SER A 8 -0.48 -0.89 14.52
C SER A 8 0.87 -1.36 13.98
N VAL A 9 0.88 -2.19 12.94
CA VAL A 9 2.14 -2.59 12.30
C VAL A 9 2.66 -1.34 11.57
N GLU A 10 3.30 -0.46 12.32
CA GLU A 10 4.03 0.72 11.82
C GLU A 10 5.41 0.35 11.27
N GLU A 11 5.84 -0.91 11.38
CA GLU A 11 7.07 -1.38 10.78
C GLU A 11 6.88 -2.71 10.05
N ALA A 12 6.50 -2.64 8.78
CA ALA A 12 7.20 -3.48 7.82
C ALA A 12 8.61 -2.88 7.69
N GLY A 13 9.51 -3.32 8.56
CA GLY A 13 10.82 -2.67 8.74
C GLY A 13 11.60 -2.57 7.43
N HIS A 14 12.07 -1.37 7.10
CA HIS A 14 13.14 -0.99 6.15
C HIS A 14 13.24 -1.67 4.76
N ASP A 15 12.37 -2.61 4.43
CA ASP A 15 12.17 -3.16 3.10
C ASP A 15 11.00 -2.37 2.51
N GLU A 16 11.32 -1.23 1.90
CA GLU A 16 10.38 -0.47 1.08
C GLU A 16 9.61 -1.43 0.18
N VAL A 17 8.28 -1.43 0.27
CA VAL A 17 7.47 -2.22 -0.65
C VAL A 17 7.60 -1.58 -2.03
N ASP A 18 8.41 -2.20 -2.88
CA ASP A 18 8.70 -1.70 -4.22
C ASP A 18 7.54 -2.02 -5.17
N PHE A 19 6.58 -1.10 -5.24
CA PHE A 19 5.55 -1.08 -6.28
C PHE A 19 5.98 -0.29 -7.53
N ASN A 20 7.27 -0.04 -7.75
CA ASN A 20 7.78 0.56 -8.98
C ASN A 20 7.70 -0.47 -10.12
N VAL A 21 6.49 -0.66 -10.65
CA VAL A 21 6.19 -1.67 -11.66
C VAL A 21 6.08 -1.01 -13.04
N PRO A 22 6.51 -1.70 -14.12
CA PRO A 22 6.42 -1.12 -15.46
C PRO A 22 4.96 -0.92 -15.86
N MET A 23 4.63 0.33 -16.22
CA MET A 23 3.29 0.75 -16.61
C MET A 23 3.18 1.00 -18.12
N LYS A 24 2.05 0.62 -18.71
CA LYS A 24 1.68 0.98 -20.09
C LYS A 24 0.20 1.34 -20.12
N ASN A 25 -0.14 2.51 -20.66
CA ASN A 25 -1.52 3.01 -20.75
C ASN A 25 -2.25 2.96 -19.38
N SER A 26 -1.57 3.40 -18.32
CA SER A 26 -2.08 3.38 -16.94
C SER A 26 -2.44 2.00 -16.39
N GLN A 27 -1.88 0.94 -16.97
CA GLN A 27 -2.03 -0.44 -16.50
C GLN A 27 -0.67 -1.07 -16.21
N THR A 28 -0.64 -1.90 -15.17
CA THR A 28 0.50 -2.70 -14.75
C THR A 28 0.79 -3.78 -15.79
N THR A 29 1.98 -3.75 -16.40
CA THR A 29 2.37 -4.77 -17.41
C THR A 29 3.05 -5.99 -16.80
N ASN A 30 3.57 -5.87 -15.58
CA ASN A 30 4.18 -6.96 -14.83
C ASN A 30 3.85 -6.81 -13.34
N ASN A 31 3.11 -7.78 -12.80
CA ASN A 31 2.65 -7.80 -11.41
C ASN A 31 3.51 -8.66 -10.48
N ARG A 32 4.71 -9.08 -10.89
CA ARG A 32 5.57 -9.95 -10.07
C ARG A 32 5.88 -9.34 -8.70
N ARG A 33 6.22 -8.04 -8.68
CA ARG A 33 6.50 -7.32 -7.42
C ARG A 33 5.27 -7.26 -6.52
N THR A 34 4.11 -6.91 -7.09
CA THR A 34 2.82 -6.90 -6.37
C THR A 34 2.51 -8.26 -5.75
N LYS A 35 2.69 -9.35 -6.49
CA LYS A 35 2.43 -10.72 -6.01
C LYS A 35 3.36 -11.15 -4.87
N THR A 36 4.62 -10.72 -4.86
CA THR A 36 5.57 -11.05 -3.80
C THR A 36 5.14 -10.51 -2.43
N VAL A 37 4.44 -9.38 -2.41
CA VAL A 37 4.01 -8.72 -1.17
C VAL A 37 2.73 -9.34 -0.60
N VAL A 38 1.93 -10.02 -1.43
CA VAL A 38 0.64 -10.62 -1.04
C VAL A 38 0.77 -11.59 0.12
N SER A 39 1.83 -12.42 0.16
CA SER A 39 2.04 -13.35 1.27
C SER A 39 2.31 -12.63 2.58
N SER A 40 3.09 -11.54 2.55
CA SER A 40 3.38 -10.73 3.74
C SER A 40 2.13 -10.01 4.24
N ILE A 41 1.30 -9.49 3.32
CA ILE A 41 0.01 -8.88 3.67
C ILE A 41 -0.89 -9.87 4.38
N LYS A 42 -1.07 -11.06 3.78
CA LYS A 42 -1.91 -12.11 4.37
C LYS A 42 -1.39 -12.51 5.74
N PHE A 43 -0.07 -12.67 5.88
CA PHE A 43 0.54 -12.95 7.17
C PHE A 43 0.21 -11.89 8.23
N CYS A 44 0.36 -10.60 7.93
CA CYS A 44 0.02 -9.54 8.89
C CYS A 44 -1.46 -9.61 9.30
N LEU A 45 -2.37 -9.73 8.33
CA LEU A 45 -3.81 -9.80 8.59
C LEU A 45 -4.20 -11.04 9.40
N ASP A 46 -3.63 -12.20 9.07
CA ASP A 46 -3.90 -13.48 9.76
C ASP A 46 -3.36 -13.47 11.20
N ASN A 47 -2.35 -12.66 11.49
CA ASN A 47 -1.80 -12.45 12.84
C ASN A 47 -2.47 -11.31 13.61
N GLY A 48 -3.64 -10.84 13.16
CA GLY A 48 -4.45 -9.86 13.89
C GLY A 48 -4.04 -8.41 13.68
N ALA A 49 -3.28 -8.10 12.63
CA ALA A 49 -3.07 -6.71 12.24
C ALA A 49 -4.43 -6.07 11.89
N LYS A 50 -4.76 -4.98 12.58
CA LYS A 50 -6.00 -4.23 12.35
C LYS A 50 -6.04 -3.61 10.96
N CYS A 51 -4.89 -3.14 10.50
CA CYS A 51 -4.68 -2.59 9.17
C CYS A 51 -3.25 -2.85 8.69
N VAL A 52 -3.05 -2.75 7.38
CA VAL A 52 -1.72 -2.71 6.76
C VAL A 52 -1.70 -1.52 5.82
N VAL A 53 -0.80 -0.57 6.05
CA VAL A 53 -0.65 0.64 5.24
C VAL A 53 0.61 0.50 4.39
N PHE A 54 0.49 0.76 3.09
CA PHE A 54 1.62 0.74 2.17
C PHE A 54 1.89 2.13 1.62
N MET A 55 3.18 2.45 1.51
CA MET A 55 3.68 3.64 0.86
C MET A 55 4.77 3.20 -0.12
N SER A 56 4.66 3.61 -1.38
CA SER A 56 5.65 3.33 -2.42
C SER A 56 5.76 4.53 -3.33
N HIS A 57 6.89 4.64 -4.02
CA HIS A 57 7.07 5.54 -5.15
C HIS A 57 6.83 4.78 -6.46
N LEU A 58 6.50 5.51 -7.53
CA LEU A 58 6.43 4.99 -8.90
C LEU A 58 7.20 5.96 -9.81
N GLY A 59 8.21 5.45 -10.53
CA GLY A 59 9.09 6.27 -11.35
C GLY A 59 10.05 7.16 -10.57
N LEU A 60 10.70 8.08 -11.29
CA LEU A 60 11.55 9.14 -10.73
C LEU A 60 10.70 10.40 -10.64
N SER A 61 10.35 10.82 -9.43
CA SER A 61 9.74 12.13 -9.23
C SER A 61 10.81 13.07 -8.70
N ASP A 62 11.11 14.13 -9.45
CA ASP A 62 11.97 15.24 -9.00
C ASP A 62 11.25 16.09 -7.92
N GLY A 63 10.46 15.44 -7.04
CA GLY A 63 9.55 16.07 -6.09
C GLY A 63 8.25 16.63 -6.71
N ILE A 64 8.02 16.44 -8.01
CA ILE A 64 6.84 16.98 -8.71
C ILE A 64 5.73 15.91 -8.77
N PRO A 65 4.53 16.16 -8.21
CA PRO A 65 3.40 15.25 -8.34
C PRO A 65 2.97 15.08 -9.81
N MET A 66 2.95 13.84 -10.29
CA MET A 66 2.49 13.50 -11.66
C MET A 66 1.47 12.35 -11.61
N PRO A 67 0.27 12.57 -11.03
CA PRO A 67 -0.69 11.49 -10.80
C PRO A 67 -1.18 10.83 -12.10
N GLU A 68 -1.28 11.57 -13.20
CA GLU A 68 -1.71 10.99 -14.49
C GLU A 68 -0.70 9.98 -15.07
N LYS A 69 0.59 10.12 -14.72
CA LYS A 69 1.68 9.32 -15.27
C LYS A 69 2.19 8.27 -14.28
N TYR A 70 2.15 8.59 -12.99
CA TYR A 70 2.77 7.82 -11.91
C TYR A 70 1.80 7.59 -10.72
N SER A 71 0.52 7.33 -10.98
CA SER A 71 -0.41 6.86 -9.94
C SER A 71 -0.20 5.39 -9.60
N LEU A 72 -0.29 5.07 -8.30
CA LEU A 72 -0.33 3.70 -7.77
C LEU A 72 -1.74 3.09 -7.74
N GLU A 73 -2.77 3.82 -8.16
CA GLU A 73 -4.15 3.33 -8.21
C GLU A 73 -4.29 1.99 -8.97
N PRO A 74 -3.62 1.75 -10.12
CA PRO A 74 -3.68 0.46 -10.80
C PRO A 74 -3.06 -0.68 -9.99
N VAL A 75 -2.06 -0.38 -9.14
CA VAL A 75 -1.47 -1.36 -8.22
C VAL A 75 -2.44 -1.68 -7.09
N ALA A 76 -3.15 -0.68 -6.56
CA ALA A 76 -4.19 -0.90 -5.55
C ALA A 76 -5.32 -1.80 -6.07
N MET A 77 -5.73 -1.61 -7.33
CA MET A 77 -6.73 -2.47 -7.99
C MET A 77 -6.24 -3.91 -8.17
N GLU A 78 -4.97 -4.10 -8.53
CA GLU A 78 -4.35 -5.43 -8.61
C GLU A 78 -4.29 -6.11 -7.24
N LEU A 79 -3.87 -5.39 -6.20
CA LEU A 79 -3.84 -5.91 -4.82
C LEU A 79 -5.24 -6.31 -4.35
N LYS A 80 -6.26 -5.51 -4.63
CA LYS A 80 -7.66 -5.85 -4.37
C LYS A 80 -8.04 -7.18 -4.99
N SER A 81 -7.67 -7.40 -6.27
CA SER A 81 -7.95 -8.67 -6.96
C SER A 81 -7.16 -9.85 -6.38
N LEU A 82 -5.91 -9.64 -5.94
CA LEU A 82 -5.04 -10.72 -5.42
C LEU A 82 -5.37 -11.12 -3.98
N LEU A 83 -5.88 -10.18 -3.19
CA LEU A 83 -6.22 -10.38 -1.78
C LEU A 83 -7.68 -10.75 -1.57
N ASP A 84 -8.55 -10.47 -2.55
CA ASP A 84 -10.01 -10.55 -2.43
C ASP A 84 -10.52 -9.76 -1.20
N LYS A 85 -9.98 -8.54 -1.06
CA LYS A 85 -10.27 -7.62 0.04
C LYS A 85 -10.37 -6.20 -0.49
N ASP A 86 -11.20 -5.38 0.13
CA ASP A 86 -11.26 -3.95 -0.19
C ASP A 86 -9.94 -3.26 0.16
N ILE A 87 -9.49 -2.40 -0.75
CA ILE A 87 -8.28 -1.58 -0.60
C ILE A 87 -8.70 -0.12 -0.67
N LEU A 88 -8.37 0.65 0.36
CA LEU A 88 -8.52 2.10 0.37
C LEU A 88 -7.29 2.73 -0.29
N PHE A 89 -7.47 3.35 -1.45
CA PHE A 89 -6.41 4.14 -2.08
C PHE A 89 -6.56 5.61 -1.69
N LEU A 90 -5.49 6.18 -1.13
CA LEU A 90 -5.40 7.60 -0.80
C LEU A 90 -4.56 8.30 -1.88
N LYS A 91 -5.02 9.47 -2.32
CA LYS A 91 -4.37 10.24 -3.40
C LYS A 91 -3.09 10.94 -2.97
N ASP A 92 -2.91 11.09 -1.66
CA ASP A 92 -1.75 11.68 -1.02
C ASP A 92 -1.18 10.69 0.00
N CYS A 93 0.10 10.85 0.32
CA CYS A 93 0.79 10.04 1.32
C CYS A 93 0.91 10.75 2.67
N MET A 94 0.54 12.05 2.74
CA MET A 94 0.62 12.86 3.95
C MET A 94 -0.60 13.78 4.09
N GLY A 95 -0.74 14.40 5.27
CA GLY A 95 -1.76 15.40 5.57
C GLY A 95 -2.97 14.86 6.34
N ALA A 96 -3.82 15.79 6.78
CA ALA A 96 -4.90 15.51 7.72
C ALA A 96 -5.90 14.45 7.22
N GLU A 97 -6.11 14.35 5.90
CA GLU A 97 -6.98 13.32 5.33
C GLU A 97 -6.39 11.91 5.48
N VAL A 98 -5.08 11.78 5.26
CA VAL A 98 -4.35 10.51 5.41
C VAL A 98 -4.28 10.13 6.88
N GLU A 99 -3.90 11.05 7.75
CA GLU A 99 -3.86 10.84 9.20
C GLU A 99 -5.23 10.39 9.73
N LYS A 100 -6.32 11.03 9.29
CA LYS A 100 -7.67 10.67 9.68
C LYS A 100 -8.08 9.28 9.18
N ALA A 101 -7.70 8.92 7.96
CA ALA A 101 -7.98 7.60 7.40
C ALA A 101 -7.21 6.49 8.14
N CYS A 102 -6.00 6.79 8.61
CA CYS A 102 -5.13 5.85 9.32
C CYS A 102 -5.30 5.87 10.85
N ALA A 103 -6.05 6.81 11.43
CA ALA A 103 -6.17 6.96 12.89
C ALA A 103 -6.97 5.82 13.57
N ASN A 104 -7.95 5.24 12.88
CA ASN A 104 -8.74 4.12 13.41
C ASN A 104 -9.23 3.18 12.29
N PRO A 105 -8.31 2.49 11.60
CA PRO A 105 -8.62 1.65 10.43
C PRO A 105 -9.22 0.30 10.82
#